data_AF-A0A7G7VMY4-F1
#
_entry.id   AF-A0A7G7VMY4-F1
#
_cell.length_a   1.000
_cell.length_b   1.000
_cell.length_c   1.000
_cell.angle_alpha   90.00
_cell.angle_beta   90.00
_cell.angle_gamma   90.00
#
_symmetry.space_group_name_H-M   'P 1'
#
loop_
_entity.id
_entity.type
_entity.pdbx_description
1 polymer ?
#
loop_
_entity_poly.entity_id
_entity_poly.type
_entity_poly.pdbx_seq_one_letter_code
_entity_poly.pdbx_strand_id
1 'polypeptide(L)' 'MLNPEVVKASSEQYETGEGCLSLPGQRKTMRHEWIEVTYRDIKFRKQKNKFSGSTAKIIQHEIDHCNGVLI' A
#
# COMPACT_ATOMS: atom_id res chain seq x y z
N MET A 1 -4.11 -0.79 -9.68
CA MET A 1 -4.28 -2.25 -9.45
C MET A 1 -5.76 -2.51 -9.29
N LEU A 2 -6.35 -3.48 -9.98
CA LEU A 2 -7.77 -3.81 -9.79
C LEU A 2 -7.91 -4.91 -8.74
N ASN A 3 -8.77 -4.69 -7.74
CA ASN A 3 -9.00 -5.57 -6.58
C ASN A 3 -7.69 -6.05 -5.93
N PRO A 4 -6.82 -5.13 -5.47
CA PRO A 4 -5.57 -5.50 -4.80
C PRO A 4 -5.82 -6.12 -3.42
N GLU A 5 -5.06 -7.16 -3.10
CA GLU A 5 -5.04 -7.81 -1.78
C GLU A 5 -3.59 -8.06 -1.36
N VAL A 6 -3.23 -7.61 -0.16
CA VAL A 6 -1.92 -7.92 0.46
C VAL A 6 -1.98 -9.36 0.98
N VAL A 7 -1.24 -10.25 0.33
CA VAL A 7 -1.22 -11.69 0.69
C VAL A 7 -0.07 -12.04 1.62
N LYS A 8 0.99 -11.21 1.67
CA LYS A 8 2.08 -11.30 2.64
C LYS A 8 2.66 -9.91 2.91
N ALA A 9 3.21 -9.71 4.10
CA ALA A 9 3.93 -8.50 4.48
C ALA A 9 5.17 -8.86 5.32
N SER A 10 6.12 -7.94 5.42
CA SER A 10 7.24 -8.06 6.37
C SER A 10 6.74 -8.06 7.81
N SER A 11 7.46 -8.75 8.70
CA SER A 11 7.26 -8.60 10.14
C SER A 11 7.75 -7.24 10.63
N GLU A 12 8.84 -6.72 10.05
CA GLU A 12 9.30 -5.37 10.38
C GLU A 12 8.35 -4.31 9.83
N GLN A 13 8.01 -3.36 10.68
CA GLN A 13 7.37 -2.11 10.31
C GLN A 13 8.28 -0.95 10.69
N TYR A 14 8.14 0.16 9.97
CA TYR A 14 8.88 1.39 10.22
C TYR A 14 7.91 2.58 10.30
N GLU A 15 8.28 3.56 11.12
CA GLU A 15 7.58 4.85 11.17
C GLU A 15 7.98 5.69 9.94
N THR A 16 7.01 6.30 9.29
CA THR A 16 7.24 7.17 8.13
C THR A 16 6.27 8.34 8.11
N GLY A 17 6.63 9.39 7.37
CA GLY A 17 5.76 10.51 7.05
C GLY A 17 5.06 10.30 5.72
N GLU A 18 3.75 10.53 5.70
CA GLU A 18 2.92 10.52 4.49
C GLU A 18 2.12 11.83 4.37
N GLY A 19 1.97 12.29 3.13
CA GLY A 19 0.93 13.25 2.75
C GLY A 19 -0.15 12.51 1.96
N CYS A 20 -1.36 13.07 1.94
CA CYS A 20 -2.47 12.54 1.17
C CYS A 20 -3.10 13.69 0.38
N LEU A 21 -3.43 13.49 -0.90
CA LEU A 21 -4.09 14.54 -1.69
C LEU A 21 -5.47 14.91 -1.12
N SER A 22 -6.10 14.01 -0.37
CA SER A 22 -7.38 14.23 0.30
C SER A 22 -7.27 14.96 1.65
N LEU A 23 -6.06 15.09 2.21
CA LEU A 23 -5.85 15.70 3.53
C LEU A 23 -4.67 16.69 3.51
N PRO A 24 -4.87 17.95 3.91
CA PRO A 24 -3.77 18.90 3.99
C PRO A 24 -2.74 18.45 5.05
N GLY A 25 -1.46 18.74 4.77
CA GLY A 25 -0.32 18.46 5.65
C GLY A 25 0.26 17.06 5.54
N GLN A 26 1.16 16.73 6.47
CA GLN A 26 1.77 15.41 6.61
C GLN A 26 1.46 14.81 7.99
N ARG A 27 1.31 13.49 8.04
CA ARG A 27 1.07 12.72 9.26
C ARG A 27 2.05 11.56 9.34
N LYS A 28 2.33 11.12 10.56
CA LYS A 28 3.14 9.93 10.83
C LYS A 28 2.26 8.69 10.74
N THR A 29 2.79 7.61 10.17
CA THR A 29 2.12 6.31 10.10
C THR A 29 3.14 5.17 10.12
N MET A 30 2.68 3.95 10.36
CA MET A 30 3.49 2.73 10.37
C MET A 30 3.25 1.93 9.09
N ARG A 31 4.32 1.47 8.46
CA ARG A 31 4.26 0.70 7.21
C ARG A 31 5.15 -0.52 7.25
N HIS A 32 4.72 -1.57 6.56
CA HIS A 32 5.57 -2.73 6.29
C HIS A 32 6.66 -2.37 5.28
N GLU A 33 7.89 -2.82 5.54
CA GLU A 33 9.06 -2.66 4.66
C GLU A 33 8.85 -3.25 3.26
N TRP A 34 8.14 -4.39 3.19
CA TRP A 34 7.72 -5.00 1.94
C TRP A 34 6.33 -5.64 2.05
N ILE A 35 5.64 -5.71 0.92
CA ILE A 35 4.36 -6.41 0.76
C ILE A 35 4.35 -7.25 -0.51
N GLU A 36 3.71 -8.41 -0.48
CA GLU A 36 3.34 -9.20 -1.65
C GLU A 36 1.85 -8.99 -1.92
N VAL A 37 1.51 -8.52 -3.12
CA VAL A 37 0.14 -8.15 -3.50
C VAL A 37 -0.32 -8.99 -4.67
N THR A 38 -1.52 -9.54 -4.55
CA THR A 38 -2.26 -10.08 -5.70
C THR A 38 -3.27 -9.07 -6.20
N TYR A 39 -3.37 -8.90 -7.52
CA TYR A 39 -4.30 -7.96 -8.14
C TYR A 39 -4.56 -8.36 -9.59
N ARG A 40 -5.43 -7.62 -10.28
CA ARG A 40 -5.59 -7.72 -11.74
C ARG A 40 -5.06 -6.46 -12.43
N ASP A 41 -4.43 -6.65 -13.58
CA ASP A 41 -4.09 -5.54 -14.47
C ASP A 41 -5.33 -5.03 -15.23
N ILE A 42 -5.15 -3.98 -16.03
CA ILE A 42 -6.25 -3.38 -16.83
C ILE A 42 -6.84 -4.33 -17.88
N LYS A 43 -6.15 -5.44 -18.20
CA LYS A 43 -6.62 -6.51 -19.08
C LYS A 43 -7.21 -7.67 -18.28
N PHE A 44 -7.52 -7.46 -17.00
CA PHE A 44 -8.04 -8.45 -16.04
C PHE A 44 -7.14 -9.67 -15.79
N ARG A 45 -5.88 -9.61 -16.21
CA ARG A 45 -4.92 -10.71 -16.00
C ARG A 45 -4.43 -10.67 -14.55
N LYS A 46 -4.39 -11.85 -13.91
CA LYS A 46 -3.90 -12.00 -12.53
C LYS A 46 -2.42 -11.65 -12.46
N GLN A 47 -2.07 -10.86 -11.47
CA GLN A 47 -0.71 -10.47 -11.14
C GLN A 47 -0.42 -10.82 -9.68
N LYS A 48 0.83 -11.17 -9.40
CA LYS A 48 1.32 -11.40 -8.05
C LYS A 48 2.76 -10.88 -7.98
N ASN A 49 2.98 -9.83 -7.20
CA ASN A 49 4.26 -9.14 -7.15
C ASN A 49 4.62 -8.75 -5.72
N LYS A 50 5.92 -8.80 -5.41
CA LYS A 50 6.50 -8.26 -4.19
C LYS A 50 7.00 -6.84 -4.45
N PHE A 51 6.64 -5.91 -3.57
CA PHE A 51 7.06 -4.52 -3.60
C PHE A 51 7.77 -4.18 -2.28
N SER A 52 8.70 -3.24 -2.33
CA SER A 52 9.44 -2.74 -1.16
C SER A 52 9.64 -1.23 -1.23
N GLY A 53 10.10 -0.64 -0.13
CA GLY A 53 10.44 0.79 -0.04
C GLY A 53 9.26 1.71 -0.35
N SER A 54 9.53 2.79 -1.09
CA SER A 54 8.50 3.80 -1.40
C SER A 54 7.31 3.25 -2.17
N THR A 55 7.53 2.27 -3.05
CA THR A 55 6.43 1.63 -3.81
C THR A 55 5.52 0.83 -2.89
N ALA A 56 6.09 0.05 -1.95
CA ALA A 56 5.30 -0.66 -0.95
C ALA A 56 4.51 0.29 -0.06
N LYS A 57 5.12 1.42 0.33
CA LYS A 57 4.47 2.47 1.12
C LYS A 57 3.22 3.01 0.43
N ILE A 58 3.36 3.43 -0.83
CA ILE A 58 2.25 4.00 -1.62
C ILE A 58 1.14 2.96 -1.82
N ILE A 59 1.48 1.71 -2.14
CA ILE A 59 0.45 0.68 -2.34
C ILE A 59 -0.33 0.41 -1.05
N GLN A 60 0.34 0.36 0.12
CA GLN A 60 -0.36 0.24 1.41
C GLN A 60 -1.33 1.42 1.64
N HIS A 61 -0.90 2.65 1.34
CA HIS A 61 -1.73 3.86 1.44
C HIS A 61 -2.98 3.79 0.55
N GLU A 62 -2.83 3.43 -0.72
CA GLU A 62 -3.97 3.37 -1.65
C GLU A 62 -4.95 2.23 -1.30
N ILE A 63 -4.44 1.12 -0.75
CA ILE A 63 -5.30 0.02 -0.26
C ILE A 63 -6.09 0.47 0.99
N ASP A 64 -5.46 1.21 1.91
CA ASP A 64 -6.14 1.78 3.07
C ASP A 64 -7.30 2.68 2.65
N HIS A 65 -7.10 3.53 1.63
CA HIS A 65 -8.17 4.35 1.06
C HIS A 65 -9.35 3.51 0.55
N CYS A 66 -9.09 2.39 -0.13
CA CYS A 66 -10.14 1.48 -0.57
C CYS A 66 -10.91 0.84 0.60
N ASN A 67 -10.28 0.73 1.77
CA ASN A 67 -10.88 0.22 3.00
C ASN A 67 -11.45 1.32 3.90
N GLY A 68 -11.45 2.58 3.47
CA GLY A 68 -11.92 3.71 4.27
C GLY A 68 -11.00 4.09 5.44
N VAL A 69 -9.74 3.65 5.42
CA VAL A 69 -8.70 4.00 6.39
C VAL A 69 -7.88 5.16 5.85
N LEU A 70 -7.66 6.19 6.67
CA LEU A 70 -6.86 7.36 6.33
C LEU A 70 -5.66 7.47 7.28
N ILE A 71 -4.61 8.16 6.81
CA ILE A 71 -3.43 8.54 7.61
C ILE A 71 -3.71 9.66 8.62
#